data_AF-A0A6I3MRJ8-F1
#
_entry.id   AF-A0A6I3MRJ8-F1
#
_cell.length_a   1.000
_cell.length_b   1.000
_cell.length_c   1.000
_cell.angle_alpha   90.00
_cell.angle_beta   90.00
_cell.angle_gamma   90.00
#
_symmetry.space_group_name_H-M   'P 1'
#
loop_
_entity.id
_entity.type
_entity.pdbx_description
1 polymer ?
#
loop_
_entity_poly.entity_id
_entity_poly.type
_entity_poly.pdbx_seq_one_letter_code
_entity_poly.pdbx_strand_id
1 'polypeptide(L)' 'GWVALAYMPQLYRAGGLWVLLPIVIGGLFYSVGAIFYALKRPGKTAKYFGFHELFHIFVLAAWISQYVAISVAIYSK' A
#
# COMPACT_ATOMS: atom_id res chain seq x y z
N GLY A 1 3.46 -5.20 2.06
CA GLY A 1 2.14 -5.85 2.14
C GLY A 1 1.83 -6.21 3.58
N TRP A 2 0.96 -7.19 3.83
CA TRP A 2 0.49 -7.54 5.18
C TRP A 2 1.54 -8.16 6.11
N VAL A 3 2.74 -8.50 5.63
CA VAL A 3 3.88 -8.93 6.47
C VAL A 3 4.18 -7.93 7.60
N ALA A 4 3.94 -6.64 7.37
CA ALA A 4 4.12 -5.61 8.39
C ALA A 4 3.21 -5.78 9.63
N LEU A 5 2.09 -6.53 9.52
CA LEU A 5 1.23 -6.85 10.66
C LEU A 5 1.99 -7.62 11.75
N ALA A 6 2.89 -8.52 11.36
CA ALA A 6 3.70 -9.29 12.30
C ALA A 6 4.62 -8.40 13.16
N TYR A 7 4.92 -7.19 12.69
CA TYR A 7 5.79 -6.22 13.34
C TYR A 7 5.03 -5.02 13.92
N MET A 8 3.70 -5.03 13.90
CA MET A 8 2.89 -3.92 14.41
C MET A 8 3.19 -3.52 15.85
N PRO A 9 3.40 -4.45 16.81
CA PRO A 9 3.75 -4.06 18.18
C PRO A 9 5.04 -3.23 18.26
N GLN A 10 6.05 -3.59 17.47
CA GLN A 10 7.33 -2.90 17.40
C GLN A 10 7.17 -1.54 16.70
N LEU A 11 6.43 -1.50 15.59
CA LEU A 11 6.19 -0.28 14.81
C LEU A 11 5.33 0.73 15.59
N TYR A 12 4.37 0.26 16.37
CA TYR A 12 3.57 1.11 17.26
C TYR A 12 4.43 1.77 18.35
N ARG A 13 5.38 1.05 18.93
CA ARG A 13 6.31 1.64 19.90
C ARG A 13 7.23 2.68 19.27
N ALA A 14 7.55 2.54 17.98
CA ALA A 14 8.44 3.45 17.28
C ALA A 14 7.79 4.80 16.91
N GLY A 15 6.50 4.82 16.58
CA GLY A 15 5.83 6.07 16.15
C GLY A 15 4.31 6.08 16.25
N GLY A 16 3.74 5.17 17.06
CA GLY A 16 2.32 5.13 17.37
C GLY A 16 1.43 4.95 16.14
N LEU A 17 0.26 5.60 16.17
CA LEU A 17 -0.71 5.55 15.07
C LEU A 17 -0.19 6.19 13.77
N TRP A 18 0.75 7.13 13.86
CA TRP A 18 1.31 7.82 12.69
C TRP A 18 2.16 6.90 11.81
N VAL A 19 2.71 5.81 12.37
CA VAL A 19 3.39 4.75 11.62
C VAL A 19 2.41 3.64 11.21
N LEU A 20 1.44 3.31 12.07
CA LEU A 20 0.51 2.21 11.79
C LEU A 20 -0.50 2.52 10.68
N LEU A 21 -1.10 3.70 10.67
CA LEU A 21 -2.15 4.04 9.72
C LEU A 21 -1.67 3.97 8.27
N PRO A 22 -0.51 4.54 7.88
CA PRO A 22 -0.04 4.43 6.50
C PRO A 22 0.32 2.99 6.09
N ILE A 23 0.75 2.14 7.03
CA ILE A 23 0.98 0.71 6.75
C ILE A 23 -0.33 0.01 6.38
N VAL A 24 -1.38 0.21 7.17
CA VAL A 24 -2.69 -0.40 6.92
C VAL A 24 -3.29 0.12 5.63
N ILE A 25 -3.28 1.44 5.43
CA ILE A 25 -3.77 2.09 4.19
C ILE A 25 -2.99 1.57 2.98
N GLY A 26 -1.66 1.45 3.07
CA GLY A 26 -0.84 0.88 2.00
C GLY A 26 -1.18 -0.58 1.71
N GLY A 27 -1.49 -1.38 2.74
CA GLY A 27 -1.98 -2.75 2.58
C GLY A 27 -3.32 -2.82 1.85
N LEU A 28 -4.24 -1.90 2.15
CA LEU A 28 -5.54 -1.80 1.48
C LEU A 28 -5.39 -1.40 0.02
N PHE A 29 -4.58 -0.38 -0.30
CA PHE A 29 -4.32 0.00 -1.69
C PHE A 29 -3.77 -1.16 -2.50
N TYR A 30 -2.76 -1.87 -1.98
CA TYR A 30 -2.18 -3.03 -2.67
C TYR A 30 -3.23 -4.12 -2.91
N SER A 31 -4.07 -4.41 -1.90
CA SER A 31 -5.10 -5.44 -1.99
C SER A 31 -6.18 -5.09 -3.03
N VAL A 32 -6.65 -3.84 -3.04
CA VAL A 32 -7.62 -3.36 -4.04
C VAL A 32 -7.05 -3.41 -5.45
N GLY A 33 -5.81 -2.97 -5.65
CA GLY A 33 -5.12 -3.12 -6.93
C GLY A 33 -5.03 -4.58 -7.37
N ALA A 34 -4.65 -5.48 -6.45
CA ALA A 34 -4.55 -6.91 -6.73
C ALA A 34 -5.90 -7.53 -7.12
N ILE A 35 -7.01 -7.06 -6.54
CA ILE A 35 -8.37 -7.47 -6.95
C ILE A 35 -8.64 -7.06 -8.39
N PHE A 36 -8.37 -5.81 -8.78
CA PHE A 36 -8.55 -5.37 -10.18
C PHE A 36 -7.69 -6.18 -11.14
N TYR A 37 -6.45 -6.47 -10.74
CA TYR A 37 -5.54 -7.30 -11.52
C TYR A 37 -6.05 -8.73 -11.70
N ALA A 38 -6.50 -9.37 -10.61
CA ALA A 38 -7.00 -10.74 -10.61
C ALA A 38 -8.29 -10.88 -11.45
N LEU A 39 -9.20 -9.91 -11.33
CA LEU A 39 -10.43 -9.88 -12.11
C LEU A 39 -10.18 -9.53 -13.59
N LYS A 40 -8.98 -9.03 -13.93
CA LYS A 40 -8.63 -8.49 -15.25
C LYS A 40 -9.66 -7.46 -15.73
N ARG A 41 -10.18 -6.67 -14.81
CA ARG A 41 -11.19 -5.64 -15.04
C ARG A 41 -10.86 -4.43 -14.16
N PRO A 42 -11.09 -3.19 -14.64
CA PRO A 42 -11.64 -2.81 -15.96
C PRO A 42 -10.62 -2.94 -17.10
N GLY A 43 -11.06 -2.79 -18.35
CA GLY A 43 -10.15 -2.62 -19.49
C GLY A 43 -9.35 -3.87 -19.87
N LYS A 44 -9.95 -5.08 -19.82
CA LYS A 44 -9.31 -6.34 -20.26
C LYS A 44 -8.72 -6.28 -21.67
N THR A 45 -9.35 -5.50 -22.55
CA THR A 45 -8.97 -5.30 -23.96
C THR A 45 -8.45 -3.89 -24.22
N ALA A 46 -8.10 -3.14 -23.18
CA ALA A 46 -7.59 -1.78 -23.35
C ALA A 46 -6.22 -1.80 -24.03
N LYS A 47 -6.01 -0.88 -24.96
CA LYS A 47 -4.76 -0.74 -25.71
C LYS A 47 -3.67 0.03 -24.94
N TYR A 48 -4.07 0.97 -24.09
CA TYR A 48 -3.16 1.90 -23.42
C TYR A 48 -3.32 1.93 -21.89
N PHE A 49 -4.54 1.74 -21.37
CA PHE A 49 -4.81 1.82 -19.94
C PHE A 49 -5.96 0.89 -19.55
N GLY A 50 -5.65 -0.16 -18.81
CA GLY A 50 -6.59 -1.15 -18.30
C GLY A 50 -6.24 -1.58 -16.88
N PHE A 51 -6.57 -2.83 -16.55
CA PHE A 51 -6.40 -3.37 -15.20
C PHE A 51 -4.94 -3.41 -14.74
N HIS A 52 -3.99 -3.54 -15.68
CA HIS A 52 -2.56 -3.61 -15.36
C HIS A 52 -2.02 -2.26 -14.92
N GLU A 53 -2.31 -1.20 -15.66
CA GLU A 53 -1.91 0.17 -15.34
C GLU A 53 -2.63 0.65 -14.08
N LEU A 54 -3.93 0.33 -13.93
CA LEU A 54 -4.67 0.62 -12.70
C LEU A 54 -4.03 -0.08 -11.49
N PHE A 55 -3.64 -1.35 -11.62
CA PHE A 55 -2.90 -2.05 -10.57
C PHE A 55 -1.61 -1.32 -10.19
N HIS A 56 -0.81 -0.87 -11.17
CA HIS A 56 0.40 -0.11 -10.89
C HIS A 56 0.14 1.19 -10.13
N ILE A 57 -0.94 1.92 -10.42
CA ILE A 57 -1.32 3.11 -9.64
C ILE A 57 -1.57 2.75 -8.18
N PHE A 58 -2.31 1.66 -7.92
CA PHE A 58 -2.55 1.19 -6.55
C PHE A 58 -1.27 0.71 -5.87
N VAL A 59 -0.35 0.07 -6.60
CA VAL A 59 0.97 -0.32 -6.09
C VAL A 59 1.80 0.92 -5.73
N LEU A 60 1.79 1.97 -6.56
CA LEU A 60 2.48 3.24 -6.28
C LEU A 60 1.87 3.92 -5.04
N ALA A 61 0.54 3.99 -4.92
CA ALA A 61 -0.12 4.54 -3.75
C ALA A 61 0.21 3.77 -2.46
N ALA A 62 0.28 2.44 -2.55
CA ALA A 62 0.70 1.57 -1.47
C ALA A 62 2.17 1.85 -1.08
N TRP A 63 3.07 1.96 -2.06
CA TRP A 63 4.47 2.30 -1.83
C TRP A 63 4.64 3.66 -1.15
N ILE A 64 3.95 4.71 -1.62
CA ILE A 64 3.97 6.05 -1.01
C ILE A 64 3.54 5.97 0.46
N SER A 65 2.46 5.24 0.75
CA SER A 65 1.96 5.12 2.13
C SER A 65 2.98 4.43 3.04
N GLN A 66 3.64 3.37 2.57
CA GLN A 66 4.69 2.69 3.32
C GLN A 66 5.94 3.55 3.50
N TYR A 67 6.32 4.33 2.47
CA TYR A 67 7.41 5.27 2.54
C TYR A 67 7.15 6.37 3.59
N VAL A 68 5.92 6.88 3.67
CA VAL A 68 5.51 7.83 4.72
C VAL A 68 5.62 7.21 6.10
N ALA A 69 5.15 5.97 6.31
CA ALA A 69 5.31 5.29 7.61
C ALA A 69 6.78 5.19 8.03
N ILE A 70 7.67 4.79 7.11
CA ILE A 70 9.11 4.72 7.36
C ILE A 70 9.69 6.10 7.67
N SER A 71 9.31 7.12 6.89
CA SER A 71 9.77 8.49 7.11
C SER A 71 9.38 9.01 8.49
N VAL A 72 8.14 8.78 8.92
CA VAL A 72 7.68 9.12 10.27
C VAL A 72 8.49 8.36 11.32
N ALA A 73 8.66 7.04 11.15
CA ALA A 73 9.38 6.21 12.12
C ALA A 73 10.87 6.61 12.28
N ILE A 74 11.49 7.14 11.23
CA ILE A 74 12.91 7.52 11.23
C ILE A 74 13.10 8.99 11.63
N TYR A 75 12.30 9.90 11.08
CA TYR A 75 12.53 11.35 11.20
C TYR A 75 11.73 12.03 12.31
N SER A 76 10.66 11.42 12.83
CA SER A 76 9.85 12.01 13.91
C SER A 76 10.40 11.71 15.32
N LYS A 77 11.72 11.53 15.43
CA LYS A 77 12.43 11.34 16.69
C LYS A 77 12.84 12.67 17.31
#